data_AF-A0A967LMJ9-F1
#
_entry.id   AF-A0A967LMJ9-F1
#
_cell.length_a   1.000
_cell.length_b   1.000
_cell.length_c   1.000
_cell.angle_alpha   90.00
_cell.angle_beta   90.00
_cell.angle_gamma   90.00
#
_symmetry.space_group_name_H-M   'P 1'
#
loop_
_entity.id
_entity.type
_entity.pdbx_description
1 polymer ?
#
loop_
_entity_poly.entity_id
_entity_poly.type
_entity_poly.pdbx_seq_one_letter_code
_entity_poly.pdbx_strand_id
1 'polypeptide(L)'
;LSTEEQLLGQAVREDVALFNNVLYRYAVAYAHDHPDLEPGFPVTEAVLSGFYTALVAEGVEIDRGVFDDASPLIERRLANEISVTAFNRQEGWKRLMRDDPQVRTALEILESARGTEDLFGVLPTYAQQKGLTLGSELELEPTTPHPF
;
A
#
# COMPACT_ATOMS: atom_id res chain seq x y z
N LEU A 1 -7.40 -8.83 -3.32
CA LEU A 1 -6.97 -8.53 -4.69
C LEU A 1 -8.20 -8.29 -5.53
N SER A 2 -8.30 -7.15 -6.21
CA SER A 2 -9.40 -6.86 -7.13
C SER A 2 -9.35 -7.79 -8.35
N THR A 3 -10.40 -7.77 -9.17
CA THR A 3 -10.46 -8.57 -10.41
C THR A 3 -9.33 -8.17 -11.36
N GLU A 4 -9.07 -6.88 -11.48
CA GLU A 4 -8.05 -6.28 -12.35
C GLU A 4 -6.64 -6.71 -11.89
N GLU A 5 -6.38 -6.70 -10.58
CA GLU A 5 -5.12 -7.17 -10.00
C GLU A 5 -4.89 -8.68 -10.25
N GLN A 6 -5.96 -9.48 -10.21
CA GLN A 6 -5.88 -10.92 -10.52
C GLN A 6 -5.60 -11.16 -12.01
N LEU A 7 -6.22 -10.37 -12.90
CA LEU A 7 -5.97 -10.44 -14.35
C LEU A 7 -4.53 -10.06 -14.68
N LEU A 8 -3.99 -9.02 -14.05
CA LEU A 8 -2.57 -8.67 -14.18
C LEU A 8 -1.68 -9.85 -13.74
N GLY A 9 -1.93 -10.40 -12.55
CA GLY A 9 -1.15 -11.53 -12.03
C GLY A 9 -1.23 -12.78 -12.92
N GLN A 10 -2.37 -12.99 -13.57
CA GLN A 10 -2.54 -14.05 -14.57
C GLN A 10 -1.75 -13.77 -15.84
N ALA A 11 -1.81 -12.53 -16.35
CA ALA A 11 -1.16 -12.13 -17.59
C ALA A 11 0.37 -12.28 -17.50
N VAL A 12 0.97 -11.87 -16.38
CA VAL A 12 2.43 -11.90 -16.21
C VAL A 12 2.95 -13.19 -15.60
N ARG A 13 2.11 -14.23 -15.41
CA ARG A 13 2.44 -15.42 -14.60
C ARG A 13 3.75 -16.09 -15.05
N GLU A 14 3.89 -16.33 -16.35
CA GLU A 14 5.08 -16.99 -16.91
C GLU A 14 6.32 -16.08 -16.85
N ASP A 15 6.10 -14.76 -16.83
CA ASP A 15 7.14 -13.73 -16.85
C ASP A 15 7.32 -13.01 -15.49
N VAL A 16 6.80 -13.54 -14.38
CA VAL A 16 6.80 -12.85 -13.07
C VAL A 16 8.20 -12.41 -12.65
N ALA A 17 9.19 -13.26 -12.86
CA ALA A 17 10.58 -12.95 -12.52
C ALA A 17 11.12 -11.80 -13.39
N LEU A 18 10.80 -11.82 -14.69
CA LEU A 18 11.20 -10.77 -15.62
C LEU A 18 10.49 -9.45 -15.29
N PHE A 19 9.18 -9.48 -15.06
CA PHE A 19 8.39 -8.32 -14.63
C PHE A 19 9.02 -7.64 -13.40
N ASN A 20 9.34 -8.42 -12.37
CA ASN A 20 9.94 -7.88 -11.14
C ASN A 20 11.36 -7.34 -11.38
N ASN A 21 12.12 -7.94 -12.29
CA ASN A 21 13.45 -7.45 -12.67
C ASN A 21 13.34 -6.09 -13.39
N VAL A 22 12.43 -5.98 -14.36
CA VAL A 22 12.18 -4.72 -15.08
C VAL A 22 11.70 -3.64 -14.11
N LEU A 23 10.81 -3.97 -13.17
CA LEU A 23 10.36 -3.06 -12.10
C LEU A 23 11.55 -2.49 -11.32
N TYR A 24 12.42 -3.36 -10.82
CA TYR A 24 13.62 -2.96 -10.08
C TYR A 24 14.54 -2.07 -10.92
N ARG A 25 14.87 -2.48 -12.15
CA ARG A 25 15.78 -1.72 -13.03
C ARG A 25 15.19 -0.36 -13.41
N TYR A 26 13.89 -0.31 -13.69
CA TYR A 26 13.20 0.94 -13.99
C TYR A 26 13.24 1.89 -12.78
N ALA A 27 12.99 1.38 -11.58
CA ALA A 27 13.06 2.17 -10.36
C ALA A 27 14.48 2.73 -10.08
N VAL A 28 15.52 1.91 -10.30
CA VAL A 28 16.93 2.35 -10.21
C VAL A 28 17.24 3.45 -11.22
N ALA A 29 16.87 3.26 -12.48
CA ALA A 29 17.10 4.26 -13.52
C ALA A 29 16.35 5.57 -13.20
N TYR A 30 15.08 5.47 -12.79
CA TYR A 30 14.29 6.62 -12.43
C TYR A 30 14.90 7.41 -11.26
N ALA A 31 15.33 6.73 -10.20
CA ALA A 31 15.97 7.37 -9.05
C ALA A 31 17.32 8.02 -9.42
N HIS A 32 18.11 7.37 -10.27
CA HIS A 32 19.37 7.92 -10.78
C HIS A 32 19.15 9.20 -11.58
N ASP A 33 18.14 9.22 -12.45
CA ASP A 33 17.85 10.34 -13.35
C ASP A 33 17.14 11.51 -12.65
N HIS A 34 16.64 11.29 -11.42
CA HIS A 34 15.96 12.29 -10.60
C HIS A 34 16.65 12.43 -9.23
N PRO A 35 17.87 12.99 -9.17
CA PRO A 35 18.60 13.14 -7.90
C PRO A 35 17.91 14.08 -6.89
N ASP A 36 17.05 14.97 -7.37
CA ASP A 36 16.28 15.92 -6.56
C ASP A 36 14.88 15.39 -6.17
N LEU A 37 14.63 14.08 -6.32
CA LEU A 37 13.35 13.48 -5.96
C LEU A 37 13.08 13.64 -4.46
N GLU A 38 11.86 14.03 -4.09
CA GLU A 38 11.44 14.15 -2.70
C GLU A 38 10.52 12.99 -2.26
N PRO A 39 10.54 12.57 -0.97
CA PRO A 39 9.62 11.58 -0.46
C PRO A 39 8.15 11.95 -0.73
N GLY A 40 7.37 10.97 -1.18
CA GLY A 40 5.97 11.20 -1.54
C GLY A 40 5.75 11.74 -2.95
N PHE A 41 6.78 11.75 -3.81
CA PHE A 41 6.65 12.05 -5.24
C PHE A 41 5.48 11.28 -5.89
N PRO A 42 4.75 11.89 -6.85
CA PRO A 42 3.70 11.22 -7.59
C PRO A 42 4.29 10.27 -8.65
N VAL A 43 3.69 9.09 -8.81
CA VAL A 43 3.92 8.26 -9.99
C VAL A 43 2.89 8.69 -11.04
N THR A 44 3.33 9.47 -12.01
CA THR A 44 2.44 10.03 -13.04
C THR A 44 2.11 9.01 -14.12
N GLU A 45 1.10 9.31 -14.94
CA GLU A 45 0.76 8.50 -16.12
C GLU A 45 1.96 8.33 -17.07
N ALA A 46 2.81 9.36 -17.20
CA ALA A 46 4.02 9.29 -18.00
C ALA A 46 5.03 8.25 -17.46
N VAL A 47 5.16 8.16 -16.13
CA VAL A 47 6.00 7.16 -15.47
C VAL A 47 5.44 5.75 -15.67
N LEU A 48 4.12 5.58 -15.53
CA LEU A 48 3.45 4.31 -15.78
C LEU A 48 3.59 3.85 -17.24
N SER A 49 3.38 4.77 -18.19
CA SER A 49 3.54 4.47 -19.62
C SER A 49 5.00 4.14 -19.95
N GLY A 50 5.97 4.84 -19.33
CA GLY A 50 7.40 4.53 -19.49
C GLY A 50 7.74 3.14 -18.96
N PHE A 51 7.17 2.75 -17.81
CA PHE A 51 7.33 1.41 -17.26
C PHE A 51 6.71 0.34 -18.16
N TYR A 52 5.51 0.57 -18.72
CA TYR A 52 4.91 -0.32 -19.72
C TYR A 52 5.83 -0.51 -20.94
N THR A 53 6.38 0.59 -21.48
CA THR A 53 7.32 0.51 -22.59
C THR A 53 8.57 -0.31 -22.24
N ALA A 54 9.10 -0.16 -21.02
CA ALA A 54 10.24 -0.94 -20.55
C ALA A 54 9.92 -2.45 -20.44
N LEU A 55 8.72 -2.80 -19.96
CA LEU A 55 8.26 -4.20 -19.89
C LEU A 55 8.19 -4.84 -21.27
N VAL A 56 7.53 -4.17 -22.23
CA VAL A 56 7.37 -4.69 -23.60
C VAL A 56 8.72 -4.78 -24.31
N ALA A 57 9.61 -3.79 -24.13
CA ALA A 57 10.94 -3.80 -24.73
C ALA A 57 11.80 -4.99 -24.26
N GLU A 58 11.55 -5.48 -23.05
CA GLU A 58 12.25 -6.62 -22.44
C GLU A 58 11.55 -7.96 -22.72
N GLY A 59 10.43 -7.93 -23.46
CA GLY A 59 9.71 -9.13 -23.91
C GLY A 59 8.63 -9.63 -22.95
N VAL A 60 8.21 -8.83 -21.96
CA VAL A 60 7.05 -9.19 -21.13
C VAL A 60 5.78 -9.06 -21.95
N GLU A 61 5.05 -10.17 -22.12
CA GLU A 61 3.80 -10.20 -22.88
C GLU A 61 2.63 -9.76 -22.00
N ILE A 62 2.28 -8.47 -22.09
CA ILE A 62 1.14 -7.90 -21.36
C ILE A 62 0.28 -6.99 -22.25
N ASP A 63 -1.02 -7.29 -22.28
CA ASP A 63 -2.00 -6.44 -22.94
C ASP A 63 -2.07 -5.06 -22.28
N ARG A 64 -2.16 -4.01 -23.10
CA ARG A 64 -2.17 -2.64 -22.60
C ARG A 64 -3.39 -2.34 -21.72
N GLY A 65 -4.57 -2.85 -22.08
CA GLY A 65 -5.79 -2.68 -21.29
C GLY A 65 -5.67 -3.33 -19.92
N VAL A 66 -5.11 -4.55 -19.84
CA VAL A 66 -4.86 -5.22 -18.55
C VAL A 66 -3.88 -4.43 -17.67
N PHE A 67 -2.84 -3.83 -18.27
CA PHE A 67 -1.92 -2.97 -17.54
C PHE A 67 -2.59 -1.70 -17.02
N ASP A 68 -3.36 -1.02 -17.87
CA ASP A 68 -4.03 0.24 -17.55
C ASP A 68 -5.12 0.05 -16.48
N ASP A 69 -5.91 -1.03 -16.58
CA ASP A 69 -6.93 -1.38 -15.58
C ASP A 69 -6.33 -1.70 -14.21
N ALA A 70 -5.14 -2.33 -14.19
CA ALA A 70 -4.40 -2.64 -12.97
C ALA A 70 -3.45 -1.51 -12.53
N SER A 71 -3.52 -0.33 -13.15
CA SER A 71 -2.61 0.79 -12.89
C SER A 71 -2.51 1.19 -11.41
N PRO A 72 -3.56 1.17 -10.56
CA PRO A 72 -3.41 1.54 -9.15
C PRO A 72 -2.46 0.58 -8.38
N LEU A 73 -2.49 -0.71 -8.71
CA LEU A 73 -1.57 -1.68 -8.11
C LEU A 73 -0.14 -1.44 -8.61
N ILE A 74 0.02 -1.23 -9.92
CA ILE A 74 1.33 -1.02 -10.55
C ILE A 74 1.96 0.26 -10.01
N GLU A 75 1.18 1.33 -9.93
CA GLU A 75 1.56 2.60 -9.31
C GLU A 75 2.10 2.36 -7.91
N ARG A 76 1.33 1.71 -7.03
CA ARG A 76 1.76 1.41 -5.66
C ARG A 76 3.07 0.62 -5.59
N ARG A 77 3.25 -0.37 -6.46
CA ARG A 77 4.49 -1.19 -6.51
C ARG A 77 5.68 -0.36 -7.00
N LEU A 78 5.51 0.37 -8.08
CA LEU A 78 6.55 1.22 -8.67
C LEU A 78 6.98 2.34 -7.71
N ALA A 79 5.99 2.96 -7.09
CA ALA A 79 6.15 3.98 -6.10
C ALA A 79 6.95 3.49 -4.87
N ASN A 80 6.65 2.28 -4.37
CA ASN A 80 7.40 1.66 -3.29
C ASN A 80 8.85 1.36 -3.71
N GLU A 81 9.04 0.73 -4.87
CA GLU A 81 10.38 0.35 -5.34
C GLU A 81 11.26 1.58 -5.54
N ILE A 82 10.77 2.63 -6.22
CA ILE A 82 11.48 3.90 -6.36
C ILE A 82 11.80 4.52 -5.00
N SER A 83 10.86 4.50 -4.04
CA SER A 83 11.14 5.01 -2.68
C SER A 83 12.25 4.23 -1.96
N VAL A 84 12.30 2.91 -2.15
CA VAL A 84 13.39 2.08 -1.59
C VAL A 84 14.73 2.43 -2.22
N THR A 85 14.76 2.60 -3.54
CA THR A 85 15.98 2.86 -4.29
C THR A 85 16.51 4.29 -4.14
N ALA A 86 15.64 5.29 -4.18
CA ALA A 86 16.02 6.70 -4.12
C ALA A 86 16.39 7.16 -2.70
N PHE A 87 15.77 6.58 -1.67
CA PHE A 87 15.94 7.05 -0.30
C PHE A 87 16.50 5.96 0.61
N ASN A 88 15.68 4.97 0.93
CA ASN A 88 16.00 3.81 1.76
C ASN A 88 14.73 2.96 1.96
N ARG A 89 14.92 1.78 2.57
CA ARG A 89 13.84 0.86 2.91
C ARG A 89 12.77 1.50 3.82
N GLN A 90 13.14 2.37 4.76
CA GLN A 90 12.19 2.99 5.70
C GLN A 90 11.19 3.91 4.99
N GLU A 91 11.62 4.68 3.99
CA GLU A 91 10.71 5.48 3.16
C GLU A 91 9.78 4.59 2.31
N GLY A 92 10.29 3.47 1.80
CA GLY A 92 9.46 2.44 1.17
C GLY A 92 8.35 1.92 2.09
N TRP A 93 8.67 1.64 3.35
CA TRP A 93 7.68 1.24 4.36
C TRP A 93 6.66 2.34 4.63
N LYS A 94 7.08 3.59 4.86
CA LYS A 94 6.16 4.72 5.03
C LYS A 94 5.17 4.82 3.88
N ARG A 95 5.62 4.54 2.66
CA ARG A 95 4.78 4.55 1.47
C ARG A 95 3.73 3.44 1.46
N LEU A 96 4.11 2.21 1.81
CA LEU A 96 3.15 1.09 1.91
C LEU A 96 2.13 1.33 3.02
N MET A 97 2.59 1.83 4.17
CA MET A 97 1.75 2.07 5.34
C MET A 97 0.80 3.26 5.17
N ARG A 98 1.15 4.25 4.32
CA ARG A 98 0.29 5.39 4.03
C ARG A 98 -1.09 4.97 3.52
N ASP A 99 -1.15 3.91 2.71
CA ASP A 99 -2.38 3.43 2.07
C ASP A 99 -2.99 2.21 2.77
N ASP A 100 -2.36 1.72 3.84
CA ASP A 100 -2.85 0.57 4.58
C ASP A 100 -4.08 0.98 5.42
N PRO A 101 -5.25 0.33 5.22
CA PRO A 101 -6.48 0.70 5.90
C PRO A 101 -6.40 0.46 7.41
N GLN A 102 -5.66 -0.56 7.85
CA GLN A 102 -5.48 -0.85 9.29
C GLN A 102 -4.56 0.19 9.93
N VAL A 103 -3.48 0.57 9.26
CA VAL A 103 -2.59 1.63 9.77
C VAL A 103 -3.31 2.97 9.82
N ARG A 104 -4.07 3.34 8.78
CA ARG A 104 -4.90 4.57 8.79
C ARG A 104 -5.89 4.56 9.94
N THR A 105 -6.61 3.46 10.11
CA THR A 105 -7.58 3.31 11.21
C THR A 105 -6.87 3.43 12.57
N ALA A 106 -5.72 2.78 12.74
CA ALA A 106 -4.95 2.88 13.97
C ALA A 106 -4.48 4.31 14.27
N LEU A 107 -4.02 5.04 13.24
CA LEU A 107 -3.64 6.45 13.37
C LEU A 107 -4.83 7.33 13.73
N GLU A 108 -5.99 7.16 13.09
CA GLU A 108 -7.22 7.90 13.42
C GLU A 108 -7.62 7.71 14.89
N ILE A 109 -7.55 6.47 15.40
CA ILE A 109 -7.86 6.16 16.80
C ILE A 109 -6.82 6.83 17.72
N LEU A 110 -5.53 6.71 17.42
CA LEU A 110 -4.46 7.32 18.20
C LEU A 110 -4.56 8.85 18.28
N GLU A 111 -4.91 9.50 17.17
CA GLU A 111 -5.10 10.96 17.10
C GLU A 111 -6.33 11.44 17.88
N SER A 112 -7.34 10.58 18.04
CA SER A 112 -8.56 10.91 18.79
C SER A 112 -8.38 10.85 20.31
N ALA A 113 -7.32 10.21 20.80
CA ALA A 113 -7.07 9.95 22.22
C ALA A 113 -6.02 10.90 22.82
N ARG A 114 -6.25 11.35 24.05
CA ARG A 114 -5.36 12.26 24.80
C ARG A 114 -4.28 11.53 25.62
N GLY A 115 -4.26 10.21 25.59
CA GLY A 115 -3.33 9.35 26.32
C GLY A 115 -3.78 7.90 26.32
N THR A 116 -2.97 7.02 26.89
CA THR A 116 -3.21 5.57 26.88
C THR A 116 -4.56 5.15 27.47
N GLU A 117 -4.95 5.73 28.61
CA GLU A 117 -6.25 5.42 29.25
C GLU A 117 -7.43 5.83 28.38
N ASP A 118 -7.37 7.03 27.79
CA ASP A 118 -8.39 7.56 26.87
C ASP A 118 -8.48 6.71 25.60
N LEU A 119 -7.32 6.27 25.06
CA LEU A 119 -7.24 5.38 23.91
C LEU A 119 -8.03 4.09 24.14
N PHE A 120 -7.78 3.41 25.26
CA PHE A 120 -8.52 2.18 25.58
C PHE A 120 -10.00 2.45 25.89
N GLY A 121 -10.34 3.63 26.43
CA GLY A 121 -11.73 4.05 26.67
C GLY A 121 -12.55 4.28 25.40
N VAL A 122 -11.95 4.83 24.33
CA VAL A 122 -12.66 5.13 23.06
C VAL A 122 -12.79 3.92 22.13
N LEU A 123 -11.93 2.91 22.26
CA LEU A 123 -11.88 1.74 21.38
C LEU A 123 -13.22 1.00 21.23
N PRO A 124 -13.99 0.70 22.29
CA PRO A 124 -15.28 0.00 22.15
C PRO A 124 -16.30 0.78 21.32
N THR A 125 -16.40 2.10 21.56
CA THR A 125 -17.32 2.97 20.81
C THR A 125 -16.89 3.09 19.36
N TYR A 126 -15.59 3.24 19.10
CA TYR A 126 -15.04 3.32 17.76
C TYR A 126 -15.26 2.02 16.97
N ALA A 127 -15.02 0.87 17.61
CA ALA A 127 -15.22 -0.44 17.02
C ALA A 127 -16.70 -0.68 16.65
N GLN A 128 -17.62 -0.31 17.53
CA GLN A 128 -19.06 -0.39 17.25
C GLN A 128 -19.48 0.49 16.05
N GLN A 129 -18.97 1.73 15.95
CA GLN A 129 -19.30 2.64 14.86
C GLN A 129 -18.76 2.19 13.50
N LYS A 130 -17.60 1.53 13.48
CA LYS A 130 -16.90 1.09 12.27
C LYS A 130 -17.11 -0.38 11.93
N GLY A 131 -17.87 -1.12 12.74
CA GLY A 131 -18.11 -2.56 12.55
C GLY A 131 -16.85 -3.40 12.71
N LEU A 132 -15.92 -2.97 13.56
CA LEU A 132 -14.67 -3.69 13.84
C LEU A 132 -14.88 -4.68 14.99
N THR A 133 -14.23 -5.84 14.90
CA THR A 133 -14.19 -6.82 16.00
C THR A 133 -12.98 -6.52 16.87
N LEU A 134 -13.20 -6.33 18.17
CA LEU A 134 -12.12 -6.21 19.15
C LEU A 134 -11.62 -7.61 19.54
N GLY A 135 -10.35 -7.71 19.94
CA GLY A 135 -9.87 -8.94 20.57
C GLY A 135 -10.63 -9.20 21.87
N SER A 136 -10.77 -10.46 22.27
CA SER A 136 -11.58 -10.90 23.42
C SER A 136 -11.25 -10.21 24.76
N GLU A 137 -10.05 -9.64 24.89
CA GLU A 137 -9.61 -8.88 26.09
C GLU A 137 -10.09 -7.41 26.10
N LEU A 138 -10.58 -6.91 24.97
CA LEU A 138 -11.04 -5.52 24.77
C LEU A 138 -12.54 -5.42 24.49
N GLU A 139 -13.22 -6.55 24.33
CA GLU A 139 -14.69 -6.59 24.36
C GLU A 139 -15.13 -6.18 25.78
N LEU A 140 -15.85 -5.06 25.90
CA LEU A 140 -16.46 -4.68 27.16
C LEU A 140 -17.40 -5.81 27.58
N GLU A 141 -17.06 -6.55 28.65
CA GLU A 141 -18.03 -7.43 29.26
C GLU A 141 -19.28 -6.60 29.60
N PRO A 142 -20.49 -7.10 29.29
CA PRO A 142 -21.70 -6.43 29.73
C PRO A 142 -21.61 -6.30 31.24
N THR A 143 -21.53 -5.05 31.72
CA THR A 143 -21.42 -4.70 33.13
C THR A 143 -22.53 -5.41 33.89
N THR A 144 -22.19 -6.52 34.54
CA THR A 144 -23.11 -7.23 35.42
C THR A 144 -23.11 -6.43 36.71
N PRO A 145 -24.23 -5.82 37.14
CA PRO A 145 -24.25 -5.07 38.38
C PRO A 145 -24.08 -6.08 39.52
N HIS A 146 -22.97 -6.00 40.23
CA HIS A 146 -22.79 -6.77 41.46
C HIS A 146 -23.81 -6.28 42.50
N PRO A 147 -24.68 -7.16 43.02
CA PRO A 147 -25.51 -6.81 44.16
C PRO A 147 -24.63 -6.66 45.40
N PHE A 148 -24.92 -5.62 46.19
CA PHE A 148 -24.29 -5.27 47.46
C PHE A 148 -24.31 -6.41 48.49
#